data_AF-A0A931N4Q4-F1
#
_entry.id   AF-A0A931N4Q4-F1
#
_cell.length_a   1.000
_cell.length_b   1.000
_cell.length_c   1.000
_cell.angle_alpha   90.00
_cell.angle_beta   90.00
_cell.angle_gamma   90.00
#
_symmetry.space_group_name_H-M   'P 1'
#
loop_
_entity.id
_entity.type
_entity.pdbx_description
1 polymer ?
#
loop_
_entity_poly.entity_id
_entity_poly.type
_entity_poly.pdbx_seq_one_letter_code
_entity_poly.pdbx_strand_id
1 'polypeptide(L)'
;MIPILLLVEQTHQAGEIGLLSLLITFVFVVCQSIVKKVNVSCNCFGETTAEQLGWGTMLRLVPLIVVAVAILYINSYVSPLELPWMDTISVAFIALGILTIYALWQNRASLLQGGH
;
A
#
# COMPACT_ATOMS: atom_id res chain seq x y z
N MET A 1 14.32 -1.83 -4.22
CA MET A 1 14.83 -2.83 -5.20
C MET A 1 13.91 -4.03 -5.42
N ILE A 2 12.81 -4.15 -4.66
CA ILE A 2 11.75 -5.18 -4.84
C ILE A 2 10.82 -4.94 -6.06
N PRO A 3 10.46 -3.71 -6.48
CA PRO A 3 9.47 -3.54 -7.55
C PRO A 3 9.98 -3.98 -8.93
N ILE A 4 11.30 -4.04 -9.12
CA ILE A 4 11.93 -4.52 -10.37
C ILE A 4 11.80 -6.05 -10.48
N LEU A 5 11.77 -6.76 -9.35
CA LEU A 5 11.57 -8.21 -9.31
C LEU A 5 10.11 -8.62 -9.61
N LEU A 6 9.14 -7.72 -9.42
CA LEU A 6 7.73 -7.96 -9.75
C LEU A 6 7.45 -7.88 -11.27
N LEU A 7 8.38 -7.32 -12.04
CA LEU A 7 8.22 -7.07 -13.48
C LEU A 7 8.71 -8.24 -14.35
N VAL A 8 9.43 -9.20 -13.77
CA VAL A 8 9.94 -10.39 -14.47
C VAL A 8 9.03 -11.57 -14.11
N GLU A 9 8.41 -12.18 -15.12
CA GLU A 9 7.42 -13.26 -14.96
C GLU A 9 7.88 -14.41 -14.04
N GLN A 10 9.16 -14.76 -14.09
CA GLN A 10 9.71 -15.85 -13.28
C GLN A 10 9.88 -15.52 -11.79
N THR A 11 9.82 -14.23 -11.41
CA THR A 11 10.02 -13.80 -10.03
C THR A 11 8.74 -13.25 -9.37
N HIS A 12 7.58 -13.39 -10.03
CA HIS A 12 6.30 -12.94 -9.47
C HIS A 12 6.02 -13.52 -8.08
N GLN A 13 6.10 -14.85 -7.94
CA GLN A 13 5.88 -15.52 -6.65
C GLN A 13 6.90 -15.12 -5.59
N ALA A 14 8.17 -14.94 -5.97
CA ALA A 14 9.22 -14.48 -5.06
C ALA A 14 8.98 -13.04 -4.60
N GLY A 15 8.50 -12.17 -5.51
CA GLY A 15 8.11 -10.79 -5.21
C GLY A 15 6.92 -10.71 -4.26
N GLU A 16 5.89 -11.51 -4.50
CA GLU A 16 4.71 -11.59 -3.63
C GLU A 16 5.04 -12.10 -2.23
N ILE A 17 5.80 -13.21 -2.13
CA ILE A 17 6.28 -13.74 -0.84
C ILE A 17 7.12 -12.69 -0.11
N GLY A 18 7.99 -11.99 -0.84
CA GLY A 18 8.79 -10.89 -0.30
C GLY A 18 7.91 -9.78 0.28
N LEU A 19 6.92 -9.31 -0.48
CA LEU A 19 5.97 -8.28 -0.06
C LEU A 19 5.17 -8.71 1.17
N LEU A 20 4.70 -9.95 1.20
CA LEU A 20 3.91 -10.50 2.31
C LEU A 20 4.77 -10.60 3.58
N SER A 21 6.03 -11.03 3.46
CA SER A 21 6.96 -11.05 4.60
C SER A 21 7.20 -9.64 5.18
N LEU A 22 7.28 -8.64 4.29
CA LEU A 22 7.49 -7.24 4.65
C LEU A 22 6.26 -6.70 5.38
N LEU A 23 5.06 -6.99 4.87
CA LEU A 23 3.80 -6.64 5.52
C LEU A 23 3.66 -7.32 6.89
N ILE A 24 3.95 -8.61 7.01
CA ILE A 24 3.90 -9.33 8.30
C ILE A 24 4.87 -8.71 9.30
N THR A 25 6.10 -8.44 8.87
CA THR A 25 7.11 -7.80 9.73
C THR A 25 6.63 -6.42 10.18
N PHE A 26 5.99 -5.67 9.28
CA PHE A 26 5.44 -4.36 9.60
C PHE A 26 4.25 -4.45 10.58
N VAL A 27 3.32 -5.41 10.40
CA VAL A 27 2.26 -5.70 11.39
C VAL A 27 2.87 -6.03 12.75
N PHE A 28 3.91 -6.86 12.77
CA PHE A 28 4.54 -7.27 14.02
C PHE A 28 5.10 -6.08 14.80
N VAL A 29 5.78 -5.16 14.11
CA VAL A 29 6.29 -3.92 14.72
C VAL A 29 5.16 -3.03 15.22
N VAL A 30 4.09 -2.85 14.44
CA VAL A 30 2.89 -2.08 14.84
C VAL A 30 2.20 -2.72 16.05
N CYS A 31 2.06 -4.04 16.07
CA CYS A 31 1.45 -4.76 17.18
C CYS A 31 2.29 -4.61 18.45
N GLN A 32 3.62 -4.70 18.32
CA GLN A 32 4.53 -4.48 19.44
C GLN A 32 4.47 -3.04 19.97
N SER A 33 4.33 -2.03 19.10
CA SER A 33 4.18 -0.64 19.54
C SER A 33 2.87 -0.41 20.28
N ILE A 34 1.76 -1.01 19.82
CA ILE A 34 0.46 -0.97 20.49
C ILE A 34 0.52 -1.62 21.86
N VAL A 35 1.08 -2.83 21.96
CA VAL A 35 1.16 -3.58 23.23
C VAL A 35 2.03 -2.83 24.25
N LYS A 36 3.16 -2.28 23.82
CA LYS A 36 4.05 -1.48 24.69
C LYS A 36 3.55 -0.05 24.92
N LYS A 37 2.44 0.36 24.30
CA LYS A 37 1.91 1.74 24.29
C LYS A 37 2.97 2.79 23.97
N VAL A 38 3.95 2.44 23.12
CA VAL A 38 5.02 3.36 22.73
C VAL A 38 4.51 4.17 21.56
N ASN A 39 4.33 5.47 21.77
CA ASN A 39 3.93 6.41 20.74
C ASN A 39 5.12 6.73 19.84
N VAL A 40 5.35 5.89 18.83
CA VAL A 40 6.37 6.14 17.81
C VAL A 40 5.70 6.95 16.69
N SER A 41 6.10 8.21 16.56
CA SER A 41 5.76 9.02 15.38
C SER A 41 6.65 8.57 14.22
N CYS A 42 6.06 8.00 13.18
CA CYS A 42 6.78 7.54 11.99
C CYS A 42 6.03 7.92 10.73
N ASN A 43 6.74 8.48 9.76
CA ASN A 43 6.28 8.70 8.38
C ASN A 43 6.29 7.39 7.57
N CYS A 44 5.83 6.30 8.19
CA CYS A 44 5.96 4.95 7.66
C CYS A 44 5.13 4.72 6.38
N PHE A 45 4.18 5.61 6.08
CA PHE A 45 3.42 5.65 4.82
C PHE A 45 3.77 6.89 3.97
N GLY A 46 4.97 7.45 4.16
CA GLY A 46 5.44 8.66 3.50
C GLY A 46 5.28 9.92 4.35
N GLU A 47 5.91 11.00 3.89
CA GLU A 47 5.98 12.30 4.60
C GLU A 47 4.60 12.96 4.79
N THR A 48 3.62 12.55 3.99
CA THR A 48 2.23 13.01 4.05
C THR A 48 1.44 12.44 5.22
N THR A 49 1.97 11.46 5.96
CA THR A 49 1.31 10.88 7.13
C THR A 49 2.24 10.86 8.35
N ALA A 50 2.39 12.01 9.03
CA ALA A 50 2.94 12.06 10.38
C ALA A 50 1.92 11.48 11.38
N GLU A 51 1.68 10.18 11.28
CA GLU A 51 0.69 9.46 12.08
C GLU A 51 1.40 8.57 13.10
N GLN A 52 0.85 8.53 14.31
CA GLN A 52 1.37 7.67 15.36
C GLN A 52 1.16 6.20 14.96
N LEU A 53 2.22 5.40 15.08
CA LEU A 53 2.17 3.95 14.87
C LEU A 53 1.17 3.31 15.86
N GLY A 54 -0.02 2.97 15.36
CA GLY A 54 -1.13 2.51 16.19
C GLY A 54 -2.32 1.98 15.41
N TRP A 55 -3.53 2.17 15.96
CA TRP A 55 -4.77 1.62 15.39
C TRP A 55 -5.09 2.14 13.98
N GLY A 56 -4.75 3.40 13.67
CA GLY A 56 -4.90 3.95 12.32
C GLY A 56 -4.03 3.22 11.29
N THR A 57 -2.80 2.85 11.68
CA THR A 57 -1.88 2.05 10.88
C THR A 57 -2.44 0.65 10.64
N MET A 58 -2.97 0.00 11.68
CA MET A 58 -3.61 -1.32 11.57
C MET A 58 -4.79 -1.32 10.58
N LEU A 59 -5.65 -0.30 10.62
CA LEU A 59 -6.79 -0.18 9.71
C LEU A 59 -6.35 -0.13 8.22
N ARG A 60 -5.16 0.42 7.94
CA ARG A 60 -4.59 0.45 6.58
C ARG A 60 -3.89 -0.86 6.21
N LEU A 61 -3.22 -1.52 7.16
CA LEU A 61 -2.50 -2.77 6.91
C LEU A 61 -3.41 -3.97 6.66
N VAL A 62 -4.51 -4.08 7.42
CA VAL A 62 -5.45 -5.21 7.32
C VAL A 62 -5.96 -5.41 5.88
N PRO A 63 -6.53 -4.41 5.19
CA PRO A 63 -6.97 -4.58 3.81
C PRO A 63 -5.81 -4.85 2.85
N LEU A 64 -4.63 -4.26 3.08
CA LEU A 64 -3.44 -4.54 2.25
C LEU A 64 -3.02 -6.02 2.31
N ILE A 65 -3.05 -6.61 3.50
CA ILE A 65 -2.73 -8.03 3.70
C ILE A 65 -3.81 -8.92 3.09
N VAL A 66 -5.08 -8.58 3.25
CA VAL A 66 -6.18 -9.34 2.63
C VAL A 66 -6.02 -9.36 1.11
N VAL A 67 -5.70 -8.22 0.49
CA VAL A 67 -5.44 -8.14 -0.95
C VAL A 67 -4.20 -8.97 -1.31
N ALA A 68 -3.09 -8.83 -0.59
CA ALA A 68 -1.88 -9.60 -0.87
C ALA A 68 -2.10 -11.13 -0.81
N VAL A 69 -2.87 -11.60 0.18
CA VAL A 69 -3.23 -13.02 0.30
C VAL A 69 -4.20 -13.46 -0.80
N ALA A 70 -5.16 -12.61 -1.18
CA ALA A 70 -6.10 -12.90 -2.25
C ALA A 70 -5.39 -13.06 -3.60
N ILE A 71 -4.39 -12.22 -3.90
CA ILE A 71 -3.63 -12.32 -5.16
C ILE A 71 -2.87 -13.66 -5.22
N LEU A 72 -2.23 -14.08 -4.10
CA LEU A 72 -1.58 -15.40 -4.02
C LEU A 72 -2.54 -16.57 -4.29
N TYR A 73 -3.78 -16.47 -3.84
CA TYR A 73 -4.76 -17.55 -3.97
C TYR A 73 -5.36 -17.62 -5.38
N ILE A 74 -5.54 -16.47 -6.03
CA ILE A 74 -6.18 -16.36 -7.34
C ILE A 74 -5.19 -16.67 -8.47
N ASN A 75 -3.88 -16.58 -8.22
CA ASN A 75 -2.77 -16.94 -9.12
C ASN A 75 -2.97 -16.46 -10.58
N SER A 76 -3.70 -15.35 -10.73
CA SER A 76 -4.03 -14.76 -12.02
C SER A 76 -2.99 -13.69 -12.29
N TYR A 77 -1.78 -14.13 -12.61
CA TYR A 77 -0.75 -13.21 -13.07
C TYR A 77 -1.05 -12.86 -14.52
N VAL A 78 -1.47 -11.62 -14.74
CA VAL A 78 -1.59 -11.08 -16.09
C VAL A 78 -0.35 -10.23 -16.32
N SER A 79 0.55 -10.73 -17.17
CA SER A 79 1.79 -10.05 -17.50
C SER A 79 1.48 -8.68 -18.12
N PRO A 80 1.98 -7.56 -17.56
CA PRO A 80 1.75 -6.21 -18.09
C PRO A 80 2.17 -6.04 -19.55
N LEU A 81 3.04 -6.93 -20.04
CA LEU A 81 3.55 -6.96 -21.41
C LEU A 81 2.55 -7.57 -22.43
N GLU A 82 1.60 -8.39 -21.97
CA GLU A 82 0.60 -9.02 -22.83
C GLU A 82 -0.76 -8.29 -22.82
N LEU A 83 -0.92 -7.29 -21.94
CA LEU A 83 -2.14 -6.48 -21.90
C LEU A 83 -2.22 -5.54 -23.11
N PRO A 84 -3.41 -5.40 -23.74
CA PRO A 84 -3.62 -4.43 -24.79
C PRO A 84 -3.42 -3.01 -24.25
N TRP A 85 -2.82 -2.14 -25.05
CA TRP A 85 -2.43 -0.77 -24.68
C TRP A 85 -3.58 0.07 -24.07
N MET A 86 -4.83 -0.22 -24.44
CA MET A 86 -6.03 0.42 -23.88
C MET A 86 -6.27 0.09 -22.40
N ASP A 87 -5.98 -1.14 -21.97
CA ASP A 87 -6.17 -1.56 -20.58
C ASP A 87 -5.10 -0.95 -19.69
N THR A 88 -3.86 -0.87 -20.16
CA THR A 88 -2.75 -0.24 -19.42
C THR A 88 -3.01 1.24 -19.15
N ILE A 89 -3.50 1.98 -20.14
CA ILE A 89 -3.87 3.40 -19.98
C ILE A 89 -5.02 3.53 -18.97
N SER A 90 -6.05 2.68 -19.08
CA SER A 90 -7.20 2.72 -18.18
C SER A 90 -6.79 2.45 -16.73
N VAL A 91 -5.94 1.44 -16.49
CA VAL A 91 -5.38 1.13 -15.16
C VAL A 91 -4.55 2.30 -14.63
N ALA A 92 -3.72 2.93 -15.46
CA ALA A 92 -2.91 4.07 -15.06
C ALA A 92 -3.79 5.27 -14.63
N PHE A 93 -4.85 5.57 -15.36
CA PHE A 93 -5.80 6.63 -15.01
C PHE A 93 -6.56 6.32 -13.71
N ILE A 94 -6.98 5.07 -13.52
CA ILE A 94 -7.62 4.65 -12.27
C ILE A 94 -6.65 4.79 -11.09
N ALA A 95 -5.40 4.35 -11.25
CA ALA A 95 -4.38 4.49 -10.22
C ALA A 95 -4.14 5.96 -9.85
N LEU A 96 -4.00 6.85 -10.84
CA LEU A 96 -3.87 8.30 -10.63
C LEU A 96 -5.11 8.90 -9.98
N GLY A 97 -6.30 8.48 -10.38
CA GLY A 97 -7.57 8.93 -9.79
C GLY A 97 -7.70 8.53 -8.32
N ILE A 98 -7.36 7.28 -7.98
CA ILE A 98 -7.34 6.82 -6.59
C ILE A 98 -6.31 7.61 -5.79
N LEU A 99 -5.11 7.85 -6.35
CA LEU A 99 -4.04 8.60 -5.69
C LEU A 99 -4.46 10.04 -5.40
N THR A 100 -5.12 10.71 -6.35
CA THR A 100 -5.61 12.08 -6.18
C THR A 100 -6.75 12.16 -5.17
N ILE A 101 -7.70 11.22 -5.19
CA ILE A 101 -8.77 11.14 -4.18
C ILE A 101 -8.18 10.88 -2.79
N TYR A 102 -7.21 9.98 -2.68
CA TYR A 102 -6.55 9.67 -1.41
C TYR A 102 -5.78 10.88 -0.88
N ALA A 103 -5.05 11.60 -1.75
CA ALA A 103 -4.35 12.83 -1.40
C ALA A 103 -5.32 13.93 -0.93
N LEU A 104 -6.46 14.08 -1.59
CA LEU A 104 -7.51 15.03 -1.20
C LEU A 104 -8.15 14.65 0.14
N TRP A 105 -8.47 13.36 0.33
CA TRP A 105 -9.05 12.86 1.56
C TRP A 105 -8.13 13.08 2.76
N GLN A 106 -6.84 12.81 2.57
CA GLN A 106 -5.82 13.01 3.58
C GLN A 106 -5.60 14.50 3.91
N ASN A 107 -5.62 15.38 2.90
CA ASN A 107 -5.46 16.83 3.08
C ASN A 107 -6.78 17.57 3.37
N ARG A 108 -7.87 16.88 3.69
CA ARG A 108 -9.18 17.51 4.01
C ARG A 108 -9.08 18.58 5.11
N ALA A 109 -8.17 18.41 6.07
CA ALA A 109 -7.97 19.38 7.15
C ALA A 109 -7.34 20.69 6.66
N SER A 110 -6.42 20.62 5.69
CA SER A 110 -5.79 21.79 5.07
C SER A 110 -6.73 22.52 4.12
N LEU A 111 -7.63 21.80 3.43
CA LEU A 111 -8.65 22.40 2.57
C LEU A 111 -9.71 23.21 3.34
N LEU A 112 -10.03 22.81 4.57
CA LEU A 112 -10.98 23.54 5.43
C LEU A 112 -10.39 24.84 6.03
N GLN A 113 -9.06 25.01 6.03
CA GLN A 113 -8.39 26.22 6.52
C GLN A 113 -8.01 27.21 5.40
N GLY A 114 -7.93 26.75 4.14
CA GLY A 114 -7.63 27.59 2.97
C GLY A 114 -8.84 28.31 2.36
N GLY A 115 -10.01 28.21 2.98
CA GLY A 115 -11.23 28.92 2.58
C GLY A 115 -11.36 30.28 3.26
N HIS A 116 -10.44 31.19 2.97
CA HIS A 116 -10.57 32.62 3.24
C HIS A 116 -10.07 33.42 2.04
#